data_AF-A0AAV7PQK2-F1
#
_entry.id   AF-A0AAV7PQK2-F1
#
_cell.length_a   1.000
_cell.length_b   1.000
_cell.length_c   1.000
_cell.angle_alpha   90.00
_cell.angle_beta   90.00
_cell.angle_gamma   90.00
#
_symmetry.space_group_name_H-M   'P 1'
#
loop_
_entity.id
_entity.type
_entity.pdbx_description
1 polymer ?
#
loop_
_entity_poly.entity_id
_entity_poly.type
_entity_poly.pdbx_seq_one_letter_code
_entity_poly.pdbx_strand_id
1 'polypeptide(L)'
;MKFQRRMAKGKVYIVEDGPPILVWSHQYDLHTVENPRADNQVVMVMEHEDVDKILEQQKEVFENKLGLAKQYLHQLKLKKNTKPVKHVAKKLLVSVRHKVMEILEQMIKDDVFETVEATKWLSPVFITKKVDGPL
;
A
#
# COMPACT_ATOMS: atom_id res chain seq x y z
N MET A 1 9.52 -40.46 1.95
CA MET A 1 9.05 -39.62 3.07
C MET A 1 7.56 -39.91 3.26
N LYS A 2 7.16 -40.65 4.31
CA LYS A 2 5.75 -41.04 4.52
C LYS A 2 5.01 -39.91 5.27
N PHE A 3 4.06 -39.28 4.60
CA PHE A 3 3.22 -38.22 5.16
C PHE A 3 2.11 -38.86 6.02
N GLN A 4 2.10 -38.60 7.33
CA GLN A 4 1.02 -39.07 8.20
C GLN A 4 -0.12 -38.05 8.25
N ARG A 5 -1.33 -38.49 7.84
CA ARG A 5 -2.56 -37.69 7.94
C ARG A 5 -3.03 -37.61 9.38
N ARG A 6 -3.25 -36.41 9.90
CA ARG A 6 -4.03 -36.16 11.12
C ARG A 6 -5.17 -35.20 10.77
N MET A 7 -6.38 -35.49 11.23
CA MET A 7 -7.56 -34.67 10.99
C MET A 7 -7.80 -33.74 12.17
N ALA A 8 -8.05 -32.46 11.90
CA ALA A 8 -8.45 -31.47 12.89
C ALA A 8 -9.75 -30.77 12.42
N LYS A 9 -10.63 -30.44 13.38
CA LYS A 9 -11.89 -29.74 13.12
C LYS A 9 -11.70 -28.24 13.35
N GLY A 10 -12.01 -27.42 12.36
CA GLY A 10 -12.00 -25.94 12.45
C GLY A 10 -13.37 -25.36 12.14
N LYS A 11 -13.66 -24.16 12.66
CA LYS A 11 -14.88 -23.40 12.34
C LYS A 11 -14.60 -22.42 11.21
N VAL A 12 -15.46 -22.40 10.20
CA VAL A 12 -15.43 -21.45 9.08
C VAL A 12 -16.42 -20.33 9.37
N TYR A 13 -16.04 -19.08 9.08
CA TYR A 13 -16.89 -17.91 9.25
C TYR A 13 -17.18 -17.27 7.90
N ILE A 14 -18.46 -16.94 7.67
CA ILE A 14 -18.91 -16.18 6.51
C ILE A 14 -19.02 -14.73 6.97
N VAL A 15 -18.34 -13.81 6.30
CA VAL A 15 -18.45 -12.36 6.56
C VAL A 15 -19.53 -11.80 5.63
N GLU A 16 -20.56 -11.17 6.19
CA GLU A 16 -21.80 -10.81 5.48
C GLU A 16 -21.61 -9.75 4.38
N ASP A 17 -20.60 -8.87 4.48
CA ASP A 17 -20.41 -7.72 3.57
C ASP A 17 -19.05 -7.68 2.84
N GLY A 18 -18.36 -8.81 2.71
CA GLY A 18 -17.11 -8.91 1.96
C GLY A 18 -17.21 -9.92 0.81
N PRO A 19 -16.43 -9.76 -0.29
CA PRO A 19 -16.26 -10.88 -1.21
C PRO A 19 -15.74 -12.07 -0.39
N PRO A 20 -16.30 -13.29 -0.57
CA PRO A 20 -15.83 -14.45 0.18
C PRO A 20 -14.32 -14.55 -0.05
N ILE A 21 -13.54 -14.53 1.03
CA ILE A 21 -12.09 -14.66 0.97
C ILE A 21 -11.77 -16.12 0.65
N LEU A 22 -12.08 -16.51 -0.58
CA LEU A 22 -11.44 -17.63 -1.25
C LEU A 22 -10.17 -17.04 -1.85
N VAL A 23 -9.08 -17.24 -1.11
CA VAL A 23 -7.72 -17.05 -1.60
C VAL A 23 -7.66 -17.54 -3.04
N TRP A 24 -7.23 -16.69 -3.97
CA TRP A 24 -6.97 -16.97 -5.39
C TRP A 24 -5.83 -17.99 -5.58
N SER A 25 -5.90 -19.12 -4.89
CA SER A 25 -5.09 -20.29 -5.19
C SER A 25 -5.82 -21.08 -6.27
N HIS A 26 -5.11 -21.45 -7.33
CA HIS A 26 -5.60 -22.30 -8.42
C HIS A 26 -5.84 -23.76 -7.96
N GLN A 27 -6.11 -23.98 -6.67
CA GLN A 27 -6.24 -25.29 -6.03
C GLN A 27 -7.69 -25.65 -5.67
N TYR A 28 -8.64 -24.72 -5.84
CA TYR A 28 -10.04 -24.96 -5.52
C TYR A 28 -10.88 -24.87 -6.79
N ASP A 29 -11.33 -26.02 -7.27
CA ASP A 29 -12.28 -26.12 -8.36
C ASP A 29 -13.69 -25.79 -7.85
N LEU A 30 -14.22 -24.63 -8.24
CA LEU A 30 -15.55 -24.15 -7.82
C LEU A 30 -16.70 -25.04 -8.30
N HIS A 31 -16.46 -25.97 -9.24
CA HIS A 31 -17.49 -26.88 -9.74
C HIS A 31 -17.87 -28.01 -8.77
N THR A 32 -17.24 -28.11 -7.60
CA THR A 32 -17.56 -29.12 -6.58
C THR A 32 -18.35 -28.58 -5.38
N VAL A 33 -18.71 -27.29 -5.37
CA VAL A 33 -19.52 -26.72 -4.28
C VAL A 33 -21.00 -26.96 -4.54
N GLU A 34 -21.41 -28.23 -4.57
CA GLU A 34 -22.80 -28.60 -4.31
C GLU A 34 -23.06 -28.32 -2.84
N ASN A 35 -23.90 -27.32 -2.55
CA ASN A 35 -24.35 -26.94 -1.22
C ASN A 35 -24.71 -28.16 -0.34
N PRO A 36 -23.84 -28.57 0.60
CA PRO A 36 -24.19 -29.57 1.58
C PRO A 36 -24.40 -28.84 2.90
N ARG A 37 -25.65 -28.89 3.38
CA ARG A 37 -26.02 -28.58 4.77
C ARG A 37 -24.84 -28.86 5.71
N ALA A 38 -24.31 -27.79 6.29
CA ALA A 38 -23.35 -27.73 7.39
C ALA A 38 -22.80 -29.09 7.86
N ASP A 39 -21.91 -29.71 7.09
CA ASP A 39 -21.13 -30.85 7.55
C ASP A 39 -19.67 -30.64 7.16
N ASN A 40 -18.95 -30.04 8.11
CA ASN A 40 -17.51 -30.08 8.33
C ASN A 40 -16.65 -30.44 7.10
N GLN A 41 -16.45 -29.48 6.21
CA GLN A 41 -15.37 -29.58 5.24
C GLN A 41 -14.03 -29.43 5.96
N VAL A 42 -13.15 -30.42 5.78
CA VAL A 42 -11.79 -30.41 6.31
C VAL A 42 -10.93 -29.57 5.38
N VAL A 43 -10.87 -28.26 5.65
CA VAL A 43 -9.94 -27.34 5.00
C VAL A 43 -8.59 -27.47 5.69
N MET A 44 -7.49 -27.51 4.93
CA MET A 44 -6.14 -27.41 5.49
C MET A 44 -5.93 -25.99 6.02
N VAL A 45 -6.24 -25.78 7.30
CA VAL A 45 -5.91 -24.54 8.01
C VAL A 45 -4.44 -24.66 8.42
N MET A 46 -3.56 -23.90 7.78
CA MET A 46 -2.21 -23.69 8.30
C MET A 46 -2.37 -23.04 9.68
N GLU A 47 -1.61 -23.46 10.69
CA GLU A 47 -1.59 -22.76 11.98
C GLU A 47 -1.22 -21.29 11.71
N HIS A 48 -2.21 -20.41 11.78
CA HIS A 48 -1.97 -18.99 11.66
C HIS A 48 -1.42 -18.52 13.00
N GLU A 49 -0.24 -17.90 12.98
CA GLU A 49 0.21 -17.11 14.11
C GLU A 49 -0.89 -16.12 14.49
N ASP A 50 -1.09 -15.97 15.80
CA ASP A 50 -2.08 -15.06 16.35
C ASP A 50 -1.88 -13.66 15.75
N VAL A 51 -2.96 -13.02 15.31
CA VAL A 51 -2.90 -11.71 14.63
C VAL A 51 -2.21 -10.70 15.54
N ASP A 52 -2.46 -10.79 16.85
CA ASP A 52 -1.83 -9.95 17.86
C ASP A 52 -0.31 -10.13 17.91
N LYS A 53 0.18 -11.37 17.71
CA LYS A 53 1.62 -11.64 17.64
C LYS A 53 2.26 -11.06 16.38
N ILE A 54 1.56 -11.09 15.24
CA ILE A 54 2.07 -10.48 14.00
C ILE A 54 2.14 -8.97 14.13
N LEU A 55 1.12 -8.35 14.72
CA LEU A 55 1.10 -6.90 14.98
C LEU A 55 2.23 -6.49 15.93
N GLU A 56 2.53 -7.29 16.96
CA GLU A 56 3.67 -7.05 17.85
C GLU A 56 5.02 -7.23 17.14
N GLN A 57 5.19 -8.32 16.38
CA GLN A 57 6.44 -8.62 15.68
C GLN A 57 6.75 -7.63 14.55
N GLN A 58 5.71 -7.16 13.85
CA GLN A 58 5.83 -6.28 12.67
C GLN A 58 5.30 -4.87 12.97
N LYS A 59 5.40 -4.43 14.22
CA LYS A 59 4.91 -3.12 14.66
C LYS A 59 5.42 -1.98 13.77
N GLU A 60 6.68 -2.06 13.34
CA GLU A 60 7.32 -1.05 12.48
C GLU A 60 6.58 -0.82 11.15
N VAL A 61 5.97 -1.86 10.59
CA VAL A 61 5.25 -1.82 9.30
C VAL A 61 3.91 -1.11 9.43
N PHE A 62 3.27 -1.22 10.59
CA PHE A 62 1.95 -0.65 10.88
C PHE A 62 2.02 0.70 11.61
N GLU A 63 3.22 1.20 11.87
CA GLU A 63 3.39 2.55 12.40
C GLU A 63 2.91 3.58 11.36
N ASN A 64 2.18 4.59 11.82
CA ASN A 64 1.72 5.70 10.98
C ASN A 64 2.88 6.67 10.69
N LYS A 65 3.89 6.17 9.98
CA LYS A 65 5.10 6.89 9.57
C LYS A 65 5.36 6.67 8.08
N LEU A 66 6.13 7.55 7.48
CA LEU A 66 6.56 7.38 6.11
C LEU A 66 7.51 6.16 6.02
N GLY A 67 7.15 5.18 5.19
CA GLY A 67 7.99 4.02 4.91
C GLY A 67 9.03 4.31 3.82
N LEU A 68 10.16 3.60 3.87
CA LEU A 68 11.21 3.67 2.85
C LEU A 68 11.45 2.28 2.25
N ALA A 69 11.29 2.16 0.93
CA ALA A 69 11.67 0.96 0.19
C ALA A 69 13.20 0.88 0.06
N LYS A 70 13.84 0.18 1.00
CA LYS A 70 15.30 0.01 1.02
C LYS A 70 15.77 -0.73 -0.23
N GLN A 71 16.94 -0.36 -0.74
CA GLN A 71 17.62 -1.01 -1.88
C GLN A 71 16.86 -0.92 -3.22
N TYR A 72 15.84 -0.06 -3.31
CA TYR A 72 15.12 0.20 -4.55
C TYR A 72 15.36 1.63 -5.01
N LEU A 73 15.89 1.79 -6.22
CA LEU A 73 16.07 3.08 -6.87
C LEU A 73 15.22 3.13 -8.14
N HIS A 74 14.28 4.05 -8.20
CA HIS A 74 13.49 4.25 -9.40
C HIS A 74 14.30 5.04 -10.44
N GLN A 75 14.59 4.42 -11.59
CA GLN A 75 15.30 5.06 -12.70
C GLN A 75 14.34 5.44 -13.83
N LEU A 76 14.30 6.73 -14.16
CA LEU A 76 13.52 7.25 -15.28
C LEU A 76 14.31 7.12 -16.58
N LYS A 77 13.74 6.44 -17.58
CA LYS A 77 14.30 6.36 -18.94
C LYS A 77 13.75 7.50 -19.80
N LEU A 78 14.63 8.34 -20.33
CA LEU A 78 14.25 9.38 -21.27
C LEU A 78 14.07 8.79 -22.68
N LYS A 79 13.09 9.31 -23.43
CA LYS A 79 12.92 8.97 -24.85
C LYS A 79 14.08 9.58 -25.67
N LYS A 80 14.33 9.03 -26.85
CA LYS A 80 15.33 9.58 -27.78
C LYS A 80 14.98 11.03 -28.13
N ASN A 81 15.98 11.91 -28.14
CA ASN A 81 15.87 13.35 -28.43
C ASN A 81 15.04 14.18 -27.42
N THR A 82 14.78 13.67 -26.22
CA THR A 82 14.11 14.43 -25.16
C THR A 82 14.98 15.60 -24.69
N LYS A 83 14.39 16.80 -24.64
CA LYS A 83 15.04 18.03 -24.16
C LYS A 83 14.43 18.48 -22.84
N PRO A 84 15.20 19.10 -21.94
CA PRO A 84 14.67 19.73 -20.73
C PRO A 84 13.63 20.80 -21.05
N VAL A 85 12.56 20.82 -20.25
CA VAL A 85 11.50 21.82 -20.37
C VAL A 85 11.34 22.53 -19.03
N LYS A 86 11.19 23.85 -19.10
CA LYS A 86 10.82 24.71 -17.97
C LYS A 86 9.42 25.25 -18.21
N HIS A 87 8.47 24.82 -17.40
CA HIS A 87 7.14 25.38 -17.37
C HIS A 87 7.10 26.50 -16.32
N VAL A 88 6.43 27.61 -16.62
CA VAL A 88 6.32 28.73 -15.68
C VAL A 88 5.45 28.31 -14.49
N ALA A 89 5.97 28.48 -13.28
CA ALA A 89 5.23 28.21 -12.05
C ALA A 89 4.07 29.22 -11.90
N LYS A 90 2.88 28.73 -11.50
CA LYS A 90 1.76 29.61 -11.19
C LYS A 90 1.96 30.24 -9.81
N LYS A 91 1.54 31.49 -9.66
CA LYS A 91 1.51 32.16 -8.35
C LYS A 91 0.52 31.44 -7.44
N LEU A 92 0.94 31.17 -6.20
CA LEU A 92 0.08 30.62 -5.16
C LEU A 92 -0.80 31.73 -4.56
N LEU A 93 -2.02 31.38 -4.17
CA LEU A 93 -2.87 32.29 -3.41
C LEU A 93 -2.24 32.54 -2.03
N VAL A 94 -2.31 33.78 -1.55
CA VAL A 94 -1.70 34.18 -0.27
C VAL A 94 -2.21 33.33 0.89
N SER A 95 -3.51 32.98 0.87
CA SER A 95 -4.17 32.18 1.90
C SER A 95 -3.64 30.76 2.05
N VAL A 96 -3.11 30.15 0.98
CA VAL A 96 -2.57 28.78 1.01
C VAL A 96 -1.05 28.76 1.08
N ARG A 97 -0.38 29.88 0.80
CA ARG A 97 1.08 29.97 0.71
C ARG A 97 1.78 29.48 1.98
N HIS A 98 1.33 29.90 3.15
CA HIS A 98 1.95 29.50 4.43
C HIS A 98 1.89 27.98 4.62
N LYS A 99 0.70 27.39 4.44
CA LYS A 99 0.48 25.95 4.61
C LYS A 99 1.32 25.12 3.63
N VAL A 100 1.43 25.59 2.39
CA VAL A 100 2.24 24.90 1.37
C VAL A 100 3.72 24.92 1.75
N MET A 101 4.22 26.05 2.27
CA MET A 101 5.62 26.15 2.71
C MET A 101 5.89 25.21 3.88
N GLU A 102 4.99 25.14 4.87
CA GLU A 102 5.09 24.22 6.00
C GLU A 102 5.14 22.75 5.56
N ILE A 103 4.30 22.36 4.58
CA ILE A 103 4.32 21.00 4.02
C ILE A 103 5.65 20.72 3.30
N LEU A 104 6.15 21.68 2.52
CA LEU A 104 7.43 21.52 1.83
C LEU A 104 8.60 21.40 2.81
N GLU A 105 8.61 22.21 3.88
CA GLU A 105 9.61 22.12 4.96
C GLU A 105 9.57 20.76 5.66
N GLN A 106 8.36 20.26 5.96
CA GLN A 106 8.17 18.93 6.54
C GLN A 106 8.66 17.83 5.60
N MET A 107 8.38 17.92 4.28
CA MET A 107 8.88 16.96 3.30
C MET A 107 10.40 16.97 3.14
N ILE A 108 11.06 18.13 3.30
CA ILE A 108 12.52 18.22 3.32
C ILE A 108 13.07 17.57 4.59
N LYS A 109 12.43 17.82 5.74
CA LYS A 109 12.80 17.21 7.02
C LYS A 109 12.64 15.68 7.01
N ASP A 110 11.62 15.18 6.32
CA ASP A 110 11.33 13.75 6.17
C ASP A 110 12.15 13.09 5.05
N ASP A 111 13.13 13.80 4.47
CA ASP A 111 14.03 13.32 3.41
C ASP A 111 13.29 12.87 2.12
N VAL A 112 12.11 13.45 1.87
CA VAL A 112 11.32 13.21 0.65
C VAL A 112 11.77 14.13 -0.48
N PHE A 113 12.15 15.36 -0.14
CA PHE A 113 12.67 16.34 -1.08
C PHE A 113 14.02 16.89 -0.65
N GLU A 114 14.86 17.18 -1.63
CA GLU A 114 16.12 17.88 -1.44
C GLU A 114 16.08 19.26 -2.14
N THR A 115 16.82 20.21 -1.58
CA THR A 115 16.97 21.54 -2.20
C THR A 115 18.01 21.46 -3.30
N VAL A 116 17.69 21.95 -4.50
CA VAL A 116 18.62 21.98 -5.64
C VAL A 116 18.82 23.42 -6.10
N GLU A 117 20.08 23.87 -6.23
CA GLU A 117 20.41 25.26 -6.60
C GLU A 117 19.89 25.64 -8.00
N ALA A 118 20.00 24.72 -8.96
CA ALA A 118 19.56 24.96 -10.33
C ALA A 118 19.12 23.68 -11.03
N THR A 119 17.99 23.75 -11.73
CA THR A 119 17.48 22.66 -12.59
C THR A 119 17.12 23.16 -13.98
N LYS A 120 17.34 22.29 -14.98
CA LYS A 120 16.87 22.49 -16.36
C LYS A 120 15.43 22.01 -16.55
N TRP A 121 14.91 21.23 -15.62
CA TRP A 121 13.55 20.65 -15.62
C TRP A 121 12.70 21.35 -14.57
N LEU A 122 11.63 22.03 -15.00
CA LEU A 122 10.71 22.68 -14.08
C LEU A 122 9.27 22.35 -14.44
N SER A 123 8.55 21.78 -13.49
CA SER A 123 7.14 21.46 -13.59
C SER A 123 6.38 22.23 -12.49
N PRO A 124 5.28 22.93 -12.81
CA PRO A 124 4.48 23.61 -11.81
C PRO A 124 3.81 22.59 -10.88
N VAL A 125 3.82 22.88 -9.59
CA VAL A 125 3.02 22.13 -8.60
C VAL A 125 1.64 22.78 -8.50
N PHE A 126 0.60 21.95 -8.45
CA PHE A 126 -0.78 22.38 -8.27
C PHE A 126 -1.27 21.91 -6.90
N ILE A 127 -1.93 22.81 -6.18
CA ILE A 127 -2.50 22.52 -4.86
C ILE A 127 -3.94 22.07 -5.05
N THR A 128 -4.26 20.91 -4.48
CA THR A 128 -5.61 20.35 -4.50
C THR A 128 -6.09 20.12 -3.08
N LYS A 129 -7.30 20.57 -2.75
CA LYS A 129 -7.89 20.28 -1.45
C LYS A 129 -8.26 18.80 -1.37
N LYS A 130 -7.82 18.11 -0.31
CA LYS A 130 -8.31 16.77 0.01
C LYS A 130 -9.75 16.86 0.54
N VAL A 131 -10.58 15.86 0.25
CA VAL A 131 -11.98 15.78 0.73
C VAL A 131 -12.03 15.65 2.25
N ASP A 132 -11.21 14.76 2.81
CA ASP A 132 -11.16 14.48 4.26
C ASP A 132 -9.75 14.70 4.84
N GLY A 133 -9.10 15.81 4.50
CA GLY A 133 -7.78 16.10 5.08
C GLY A 133 -7.34 17.56 4.94
N PRO A 134 -6.17 17.90 5.52
CA PRO A 134 -5.58 19.21 5.35
C PRO A 134 -5.26 19.51 3.87
N LEU A 135 -5.03 20.79 3.60
CA LEU A 135 -4.73 21.37 2.27
C LEU A 135 -3.54 20.70 1.57
#